data_AF-A0A7X3Y566-F1
#
_entry.id   AF-A0A7X3Y566-F1
#
_cell.length_a   1.000
_cell.length_b   1.000
_cell.length_c   1.000
_cell.angle_alpha   90.00
_cell.angle_beta   90.00
_cell.angle_gamma   90.00
#
_symmetry.space_group_name_H-M   'P 1'
#
loop_
_entity.id
_entity.type
_entity.pdbx_description
1 polymer ?
#
loop_
_entity_poly.entity_id
_entity_poly.type
_entity_poly.pdbx_seq_one_letter_code
_entity_poly.pdbx_strand_id
1 'polypeptide(L)'
;MTEEYRKPVPRPHINPEVSAPFWAGTKRHELWLQHCKRCAEYIFYPREACPTCWGHGDDLVWAKASGMGRIHSYTTVFQPAVPTFGEDMPMAQVLIELDEGVRMVGNMADVSPEEYREDPALLKVNQRVEAVFEDVTPEWTIIKWRRVEEEPVPGADTAAGNEWVNDPRYN
;
A
#
# COMPACT_ATOMS: atom_id res chain seq x y z
N MET A 1 14.00 12.38 -22.56
CA MET A 1 13.14 11.49 -23.37
C MET A 1 12.65 10.43 -22.41
N THR A 2 11.45 10.60 -21.85
CA THR A 2 10.87 9.61 -20.93
C THR A 2 10.55 8.37 -21.74
N GLU A 3 11.10 7.23 -21.36
CA GLU A 3 10.73 5.93 -21.90
C GLU A 3 9.20 5.80 -21.91
N GLU A 4 8.65 5.31 -23.02
CA GLU A 4 7.22 5.13 -23.18
C GLU A 4 6.72 4.07 -22.17
N TYR A 5 5.82 4.46 -21.26
CA TYR A 5 5.25 3.54 -20.28
C TYR A 5 4.34 2.52 -20.97
N ARG A 6 4.74 1.25 -20.96
CA ARG A 6 4.05 0.14 -21.67
C ARG A 6 3.25 -0.79 -20.76
N LYS A 7 3.34 -0.61 -19.44
CA LYS A 7 2.60 -1.43 -18.46
C LYS A 7 1.13 -0.97 -18.39
N PRO A 8 0.20 -1.82 -17.92
CA PRO A 8 -1.19 -1.41 -17.73
C PRO A 8 -1.29 -0.19 -16.80
N VAL A 9 -2.13 0.77 -17.17
CA VAL A 9 -2.53 1.87 -16.30
C VAL A 9 -3.82 1.52 -15.55
N PRO A 10 -4.08 2.13 -14.39
CA PRO A 10 -5.35 1.98 -13.69
C PRO A 10 -6.52 2.28 -14.61
N ARG A 11 -7.59 1.48 -14.50
CA ARG A 11 -8.84 1.72 -15.20
C ARG A 11 -10.00 1.66 -14.20
N PRO A 12 -10.43 2.79 -13.63
CA PRO A 12 -11.56 2.84 -12.71
C PRO A 12 -12.85 2.49 -13.47
N HIS A 13 -13.26 1.23 -13.43
CA HIS A 13 -14.37 0.72 -14.24
C HIS A 13 -15.71 0.65 -13.49
N ILE A 14 -15.70 0.68 -12.15
CA ILE A 14 -16.92 0.60 -11.33
C ILE A 14 -17.03 1.92 -10.58
N ASN A 15 -17.95 2.77 -11.04
CA ASN A 15 -18.21 4.13 -10.55
C ASN A 15 -16.93 5.01 -10.35
N PRO A 16 -16.38 5.57 -11.43
CA PRO A 16 -15.12 6.32 -11.37
C PRO A 16 -15.18 7.50 -10.39
N GLU A 17 -16.35 8.13 -10.23
CA GLU A 17 -16.58 9.26 -9.32
C GLU A 17 -16.28 8.91 -7.86
N VAL A 18 -16.61 7.69 -7.43
CA VAL A 18 -16.34 7.23 -6.05
C VAL A 18 -14.85 7.13 -5.79
N SER A 19 -14.06 6.73 -6.78
CA SER A 19 -12.60 6.60 -6.65
C SER A 19 -11.83 7.86 -7.06
N ALA A 20 -12.49 8.85 -7.66
CA ALA A 20 -11.84 10.04 -8.21
C ALA A 20 -11.00 10.81 -7.17
N PRO A 21 -11.45 11.00 -5.92
CA PRO A 21 -10.63 11.70 -4.91
C PRO A 21 -9.36 10.93 -4.53
N PHE A 22 -9.38 9.59 -4.53
CA PHE A 22 -8.20 8.76 -4.30
C PHE A 22 -7.16 9.02 -5.40
N TRP A 23 -7.55 8.90 -6.68
CA TRP A 23 -6.65 9.11 -7.81
C TRP A 23 -6.18 10.56 -7.95
N ALA A 24 -7.05 11.53 -7.64
CA ALA A 24 -6.64 12.94 -7.57
C ALA A 24 -5.60 13.17 -6.47
N GLY A 25 -5.72 12.45 -5.34
CA GLY A 25 -4.72 12.41 -4.27
C GLY A 25 -3.39 11.84 -4.74
N THR A 26 -3.40 10.69 -5.42
CA THR A 26 -2.14 10.07 -5.89
C THR A 26 -1.40 10.98 -6.86
N LYS A 27 -2.10 11.72 -7.74
CA LYS A 27 -1.51 12.72 -8.63
C LYS A 27 -0.83 13.90 -7.91
N ARG A 28 -1.25 14.19 -6.68
CA ARG A 28 -0.59 15.18 -5.80
C ARG A 28 0.48 14.56 -4.90
N HIS A 29 0.77 13.27 -5.09
CA HIS A 29 1.65 12.47 -4.23
C HIS A 29 1.15 12.43 -2.78
N GLU A 30 -0.17 12.29 -2.62
CA GLU A 30 -0.83 12.18 -1.32
C GLU A 30 -1.69 10.91 -1.27
N LEU A 31 -1.67 10.23 -0.12
CA LEU A 31 -2.60 9.14 0.14
C LEU A 31 -3.86 9.68 0.80
N TRP A 32 -5.01 9.42 0.21
CA TRP A 32 -6.31 9.81 0.74
C TRP A 32 -7.18 8.58 0.90
N LEU A 33 -7.83 8.47 2.05
CA LEU A 33 -8.74 7.38 2.39
C LEU A 33 -10.13 7.93 2.66
N GLN A 34 -11.14 7.12 2.41
CA GLN A 34 -12.47 7.41 2.93
C GLN A 34 -12.47 7.20 4.45
N HIS A 35 -13.20 8.04 5.16
CA HIS A 35 -13.40 7.98 6.60
C HIS A 35 -14.90 8.16 6.88
N CYS A 36 -15.49 7.22 7.63
CA CYS A 36 -16.91 7.28 7.96
C CYS A 36 -17.13 8.13 9.21
N LYS A 37 -17.83 9.26 9.10
CA LYS A 37 -18.16 10.10 10.26
C LYS A 37 -19.08 9.42 11.27
N ARG A 38 -19.82 8.39 10.85
CA ARG A 38 -20.80 7.70 11.69
C ARG A 38 -20.16 6.69 12.64
N CYS A 39 -19.16 5.94 12.18
CA CYS A 39 -18.48 4.91 12.98
C CYS A 39 -16.97 5.16 13.17
N ALA A 40 -16.45 6.27 12.66
CA ALA A 40 -15.04 6.68 12.75
C ALA A 40 -14.03 5.70 12.10
N GLU A 41 -14.50 4.80 11.22
CA GLU A 41 -13.64 3.84 10.52
C GLU A 41 -13.07 4.43 9.23
N TYR A 42 -11.80 4.15 8.98
CA TYR A 42 -11.19 4.34 7.68
C TYR A 42 -11.59 3.21 6.72
N ILE A 43 -11.71 3.53 5.44
CA ILE A 43 -12.24 2.62 4.42
C ILE A 43 -11.29 2.58 3.23
N PHE A 44 -10.90 1.36 2.88
CA PHE A 44 -10.22 1.04 1.63
C PHE A 44 -10.66 -0.35 1.15
N TYR A 45 -10.94 -0.58 -0.13
CA TYR A 45 -10.96 0.35 -1.27
C TYR A 45 -12.12 1.36 -1.21
N PRO A 46 -12.10 2.46 -2.00
CA PRO A 46 -13.20 3.44 -2.04
C PRO A 46 -14.56 2.78 -2.34
N ARG A 47 -15.58 3.12 -1.56
CA ARG A 47 -16.94 2.52 -1.61
C ARG A 47 -18.03 3.58 -1.51
N GLU A 48 -19.23 3.25 -1.95
CA GLU A 48 -20.43 4.11 -1.83
C GLU A 48 -21.06 4.06 -0.42
N ALA A 49 -20.80 2.99 0.32
CA ALA A 49 -21.28 2.77 1.67
C ALA A 49 -20.16 2.19 2.56
N CYS A 50 -20.17 2.56 3.83
CA CYS A 50 -19.26 2.02 4.84
C CYS A 50 -19.50 0.51 5.02
N PRO A 51 -18.46 -0.34 4.94
CA PRO A 51 -18.61 -1.78 5.11
C PRO A 51 -18.97 -2.19 6.55
N THR A 52 -18.71 -1.31 7.53
CA THR A 52 -18.93 -1.58 8.95
C THR A 52 -20.35 -1.22 9.39
N CYS A 53 -20.83 -0.03 9.05
CA CYS A 53 -22.11 0.51 9.57
C CYS A 53 -23.14 0.87 8.50
N TRP A 54 -22.83 0.67 7.21
CA TRP A 54 -23.71 1.00 6.07
C TRP A 54 -24.09 2.49 5.95
N GLY A 55 -23.38 3.39 6.66
CA GLY A 55 -23.43 4.84 6.40
C GLY A 55 -23.01 5.14 4.96
N HIS A 56 -23.65 6.11 4.32
CA HIS A 56 -23.50 6.40 2.90
C HIS A 56 -23.67 7.90 2.63
N GLY A 57 -23.42 8.33 1.38
CA GLY A 57 -23.50 9.74 1.00
C GLY A 57 -22.60 10.61 1.86
N ASP A 58 -23.17 11.62 2.51
CA ASP A 58 -22.41 12.58 3.33
C ASP A 58 -21.77 11.98 4.58
N ASP A 59 -22.09 10.74 4.97
CA ASP A 59 -21.40 10.03 6.05
C ASP A 59 -19.95 9.69 5.69
N LEU A 60 -19.66 9.52 4.40
CA LEU A 60 -18.34 9.16 3.90
C LEU A 60 -17.59 10.42 3.45
N VAL A 61 -16.56 10.78 4.20
CA VAL A 61 -15.69 11.92 3.86
C VAL A 61 -14.31 11.43 3.48
N TRP A 62 -13.52 12.28 2.84
CA TRP A 62 -12.13 11.97 2.48
C TRP A 62 -11.18 12.64 3.46
N ALA A 63 -10.20 11.86 3.95
CA ALA A 63 -9.16 12.33 4.84
C ALA A 63 -7.79 11.93 4.27
N LYS A 64 -6.81 12.83 4.39
CA LYS A 64 -5.43 12.54 4.06
C LYS A 64 -4.87 11.55 5.09
N ALA A 65 -4.33 10.44 4.61
CA ALA A 65 -3.62 9.46 5.43
C ALA A 65 -2.16 9.89 5.61
N SER A 66 -1.52 9.38 6.66
CA SER A 66 -0.09 9.53 6.92
C SER A 66 0.77 8.98 5.78
N GLY A 67 0.28 7.95 5.09
CA GLY A 67 1.06 7.17 4.13
C GLY A 67 1.99 6.15 4.78
N MET A 68 1.95 6.02 6.11
CA MET A 68 2.82 5.12 6.85
C MET A 68 2.13 3.81 7.18
N GLY A 69 2.88 2.71 7.18
CA GLY A 69 2.35 1.41 7.54
C GLY A 69 3.43 0.38 7.82
N ARG A 70 3.01 -0.88 7.95
CA ARG A 70 3.88 -2.04 8.14
C ARG A 70 3.53 -3.14 7.16
N ILE A 71 4.53 -3.92 6.73
CA ILE A 71 4.29 -5.12 5.93
C ILE A 71 3.51 -6.13 6.78
N HIS A 72 2.24 -6.33 6.46
CA HIS A 72 1.39 -7.33 7.09
C HIS A 72 1.72 -8.73 6.55
N SER A 73 1.87 -8.84 5.22
CA SER A 73 2.27 -10.06 4.53
C SER A 73 2.88 -9.70 3.17
N TYR A 74 3.66 -10.58 2.58
CA TYR A 74 4.22 -10.40 1.25
C TYR A 74 4.40 -11.73 0.52
N THR A 75 4.48 -11.66 -0.79
CA THR A 75 4.85 -12.79 -1.65
C THR A 75 5.79 -12.32 -2.75
N THR A 76 6.66 -13.21 -3.22
CA THR A 76 7.54 -12.93 -4.35
C THR A 76 6.93 -13.49 -5.62
N VAL A 77 6.69 -12.61 -6.59
CA VAL A 77 6.21 -12.98 -7.92
C VAL A 77 7.42 -13.20 -8.82
N PHE A 78 7.60 -14.44 -9.28
CA PHE A 78 8.70 -14.80 -10.19
C PHE A 78 8.31 -14.80 -11.66
N GLN A 79 7.02 -14.92 -11.95
CA GLN A 79 6.49 -15.00 -13.31
C GLN A 79 5.43 -13.92 -13.52
N PRO A 80 5.54 -13.10 -14.57
CA PRO A 80 4.62 -12.00 -14.78
C PRO A 80 3.29 -12.51 -15.36
N ALA A 81 2.17 -12.08 -14.77
CA ALA A 81 0.84 -12.36 -15.33
C ALA A 81 0.57 -11.56 -16.62
N VAL A 82 1.18 -10.37 -16.75
CA VAL A 82 1.15 -9.55 -17.96
C VAL A 82 2.58 -9.39 -18.47
N PRO A 83 2.88 -9.74 -19.75
CA PRO A 83 4.26 -9.78 -20.26
C PRO A 83 5.08 -8.50 -20.07
N THR A 84 4.42 -7.33 -20.03
CA THR A 84 5.09 -6.03 -19.87
C THR A 84 5.69 -5.79 -18.49
N PHE A 85 5.44 -6.67 -17.50
CA PHE A 85 6.14 -6.67 -16.21
C PHE A 85 7.38 -7.58 -16.19
N GLY A 86 7.76 -8.21 -17.30
CA GLY A 86 8.84 -9.20 -17.32
C GLY A 86 10.18 -8.69 -16.80
N GLU A 87 10.52 -7.43 -17.08
CA GLU A 87 11.76 -6.79 -16.62
C GLU A 87 11.76 -6.48 -15.12
N ASP A 88 10.58 -6.45 -14.48
CA ASP A 88 10.45 -6.19 -13.05
C ASP A 88 10.51 -7.48 -12.22
N MET A 89 10.67 -8.66 -12.84
CA MET A 89 10.63 -9.94 -12.13
C MET A 89 12.04 -10.37 -11.70
N PRO A 90 12.20 -10.96 -10.49
CA PRO A 90 11.18 -11.13 -9.45
C PRO A 90 10.83 -9.80 -8.74
N MET A 91 9.57 -9.67 -8.29
CA MET A 91 9.11 -8.53 -7.48
C MET A 91 8.39 -8.97 -6.21
N ALA A 92 8.44 -8.10 -5.18
CA ALA A 92 7.53 -8.20 -4.06
C ALA A 92 6.14 -7.71 -4.44
N GLN A 93 5.12 -8.51 -4.14
CA GLN A 93 3.78 -8.00 -3.90
C GLN A 93 3.55 -7.98 -2.40
N VAL A 94 3.31 -6.80 -1.85
CA VAL A 94 3.18 -6.57 -0.40
C VAL A 94 1.74 -6.20 -0.05
N LEU A 95 1.26 -6.71 1.08
CA LEU A 95 0.07 -6.25 1.76
C LEU A 95 0.51 -5.40 2.95
N ILE A 96 0.24 -4.10 2.88
CA ILE A 96 0.60 -3.14 3.93
C ILE A 96 -0.61 -2.88 4.81
N GLU A 97 -0.42 -2.96 6.12
CA GLU A 97 -1.35 -2.43 7.11
C GLU A 97 -0.93 -0.99 7.43
N LEU A 98 -1.78 -0.04 7.05
CA LEU A 98 -1.56 1.38 7.31
C LEU A 98 -1.82 1.70 8.78
N ASP A 99 -1.24 2.80 9.27
CA ASP A 99 -1.49 3.29 10.64
C ASP A 99 -2.97 3.62 10.89
N GLU A 100 -3.71 3.95 9.82
CA GLU A 100 -5.16 4.16 9.86
C GLU A 100 -5.97 2.84 9.97
N GLY A 101 -5.31 1.68 10.01
CA GLY A 101 -5.92 0.36 10.24
C GLY A 101 -6.42 -0.37 8.99
N VAL A 102 -6.44 0.28 7.83
CA VAL A 102 -6.80 -0.38 6.56
C VAL A 102 -5.61 -1.09 5.93
N ARG A 103 -5.89 -2.07 5.06
CA ARG A 103 -4.85 -2.80 4.33
C ARG A 103 -4.85 -2.48 2.84
N MET A 104 -3.67 -2.25 2.27
CA MET A 104 -3.49 -1.93 0.86
C MET A 104 -2.42 -2.81 0.22
N VAL A 105 -2.72 -3.34 -0.96
CA VAL A 105 -1.76 -4.10 -1.77
C VAL A 105 -0.93 -3.15 -2.62
N GLY A 106 0.37 -3.41 -2.76
CA GLY A 106 1.24 -2.71 -3.69
C GLY A 106 2.56 -3.43 -3.91
N ASN A 107 3.52 -2.72 -4.51
CA ASN A 107 4.87 -3.21 -4.77
C ASN A 107 5.90 -2.35 -4.04
N MET A 108 7.07 -2.92 -3.73
CA MET A 108 8.20 -2.16 -3.22
C MET A 108 8.85 -1.33 -4.34
N ALA A 109 9.29 -0.11 -4.02
CA ALA A 109 9.97 0.81 -4.92
C ALA A 109 11.50 0.78 -4.72
N ASP A 110 11.95 0.37 -3.54
CA ASP A 110 13.33 0.41 -3.06
C ASP A 110 13.96 -0.99 -3.02
N VAL A 111 13.45 -1.91 -3.85
CA VAL A 111 13.96 -3.28 -3.98
C VAL A 111 13.96 -3.66 -5.45
N SER A 112 15.15 -3.89 -5.98
CA SER A 112 15.35 -4.32 -7.36
C SER A 112 15.13 -5.84 -7.53
N PRO A 113 14.87 -6.30 -8.77
CA PRO A 113 14.85 -7.72 -9.07
C PRO A 113 16.19 -8.44 -8.83
N GLU A 114 17.31 -7.72 -8.89
CA GLU A 114 18.64 -8.27 -8.60
C GLU A 114 18.80 -8.55 -7.10
N GLU A 115 18.49 -7.57 -6.26
CA GLU A 115 18.48 -7.74 -4.80
C GLU A 115 17.60 -8.91 -4.36
N TYR A 116 16.42 -9.08 -4.98
CA TYR A 116 15.54 -10.21 -4.68
C TYR A 116 16.13 -11.59 -5.04
N ARG A 117 16.94 -11.65 -6.10
CA ARG A 117 17.60 -12.90 -6.51
C ARG A 117 18.76 -13.24 -5.57
N GLU A 118 19.46 -12.22 -5.07
CA GLU A 118 20.54 -12.38 -4.11
C GLU A 118 20.02 -12.79 -2.73
N ASP A 119 18.96 -12.14 -2.24
CA ASP A 119 18.33 -12.43 -0.95
C ASP A 119 16.80 -12.48 -1.04
N PRO A 120 16.20 -13.67 -1.20
CA PRO A 120 14.74 -13.83 -1.18
C PRO A 120 14.07 -13.46 0.16
N ALA A 121 14.84 -13.29 1.25
CA ALA A 121 14.36 -12.95 2.59
C ALA A 121 14.56 -11.46 2.96
N LEU A 122 14.78 -10.59 1.97
CA LEU A 122 15.09 -9.17 2.18
C LEU A 122 13.96 -8.35 2.86
N LEU A 123 12.71 -8.80 2.72
CA LEU A 123 11.55 -8.18 3.36
C LEU A 123 11.18 -8.94 4.63
N LYS A 124 10.66 -8.21 5.61
CA LYS A 124 10.20 -8.80 6.87
C LYS A 124 8.77 -8.35 7.16
N VAL A 125 7.95 -9.28 7.65
CA VAL A 125 6.68 -8.91 8.28
C VAL A 125 6.96 -7.93 9.43
N ASN A 126 6.07 -6.96 9.62
CA ASN A 126 6.16 -5.82 10.53
C ASN A 126 7.21 -4.77 10.16
N GLN A 127 7.97 -4.92 9.08
CA GLN A 127 8.88 -3.88 8.62
C GLN A 127 8.12 -2.59 8.29
N ARG A 128 8.63 -1.46 8.79
CA ARG A 128 8.06 -0.13 8.55
C ARG A 128 8.25 0.29 7.10
N VAL A 129 7.19 0.82 6.53
CA VAL A 129 7.19 1.36 5.17
C VAL A 129 6.45 2.69 5.12
N GLU A 130 6.73 3.44 4.07
CA GLU A 130 5.97 4.63 3.69
C GLU A 130 5.54 4.55 2.22
N ALA A 131 4.41 5.18 1.92
CA ALA A 131 3.87 5.32 0.59
C ALA A 131 4.75 6.29 -0.22
N VAL A 132 5.10 5.86 -1.44
CA VAL A 132 5.76 6.67 -2.45
C VAL A 132 4.97 6.63 -3.75
N PHE A 133 5.19 7.61 -4.60
CA PHE A 133 4.36 7.85 -5.77
C PHE A 133 5.22 7.87 -7.03
N GLU A 134 4.79 7.11 -8.04
CA GLU A 134 5.44 7.04 -9.34
C GLU A 134 4.50 7.55 -10.42
N ASP A 135 4.90 8.65 -11.07
CA ASP A 135 4.18 9.23 -12.20
C ASP A 135 4.47 8.39 -13.46
N VAL A 136 3.57 7.46 -13.77
CA VAL A 136 3.74 6.51 -14.87
C VAL A 136 3.26 7.07 -16.21
N THR A 137 2.28 7.97 -16.19
CA THR A 137 1.87 8.79 -17.34
C THR A 137 1.47 10.19 -16.85
N PRO A 138 1.27 11.19 -17.74
CA PRO A 138 0.78 12.51 -17.32
C PRO A 138 -0.58 12.49 -16.58
N GLU A 139 -1.35 11.43 -16.78
CA GLU A 139 -2.67 11.21 -16.18
C GLU A 139 -2.61 10.34 -14.93
N TRP A 140 -1.66 9.41 -14.84
CA TRP A 140 -1.66 8.35 -13.83
C TRP A 140 -0.41 8.37 -12.96
N THR A 141 -0.66 8.41 -11.65
CA THR A 141 0.35 8.22 -10.60
C THR A 141 -0.03 7.01 -9.76
N ILE A 142 0.91 6.08 -9.61
CA ILE A 142 0.72 4.81 -8.88
C ILE A 142 1.43 4.89 -7.53
N ILE A 143 0.81 4.28 -6.52
CA ILE A 143 1.41 4.14 -5.18
C ILE A 143 2.31 2.91 -5.17
N LYS A 144 3.52 3.09 -4.66
CA LYS A 144 4.44 2.03 -4.25
C LYS A 144 4.85 2.25 -2.79
N TRP A 145 5.70 1.37 -2.28
CA TRP A 145 6.15 1.39 -0.90
C TRP A 145 7.67 1.42 -0.84
N ARG A 146 8.24 2.17 0.11
CA ARG A 146 9.66 2.03 0.45
C ARG A 146 9.84 1.71 1.92
N ARG A 147 10.90 0.98 2.25
CA ARG A 147 11.30 0.75 3.63
C ARG A 147 11.67 2.08 4.27
N VAL A 148 11.30 2.22 5.53
CA VAL A 148 11.77 3.33 6.38
C VAL A 148 12.84 2.75 7.28
N GLU A 149 13.98 3.42 7.37
CA GLU A 149 15.00 3.07 8.36
C GLU A 149 14.39 3.27 9.75
N GLU A 150 14.15 2.17 10.47
CA GLU A 150 13.82 2.25 11.89
C GLU A 150 15.13 2.39 12.66
N GLU A 151 15.28 3.48 13.42
CA GLU A 151 16.31 3.51 14.45
C GLU A 151 16.03 2.37 15.44
N PRO A 152 17.04 1.56 15.80
CA PRO A 152 16.84 0.48 16.76
C PRO A 152 16.33 1.08 18.07
N VAL A 153 15.16 0.63 18.53
CA VAL A 153 14.59 1.04 19.82
C VAL A 153 15.59 0.67 20.92
N PRO A 154 16.19 1.64 21.64
CA PRO A 154 17.15 1.32 22.69
C PRO A 154 16.48 0.48 23.78
N GLY A 155 16.98 -0.73 24.00
CA GLY A 155 16.50 -1.62 25.06
C GLY A 155 15.40 -2.61 24.64
N ALA A 156 15.06 -2.72 23.35
CA ALA A 156 14.28 -3.87 22.87
C ALA A 156 15.18 -5.12 22.94
N ASP A 157 14.94 -5.96 23.94
CA ASP A 157 15.65 -7.23 24.12
C ASP A 157 15.46 -8.10 22.87
N THR A 158 16.56 -8.40 22.19
CA THR A 158 16.59 -9.28 21.01
C THR A 158 16.22 -10.73 21.34
N ALA A 159 15.96 -11.05 22.62
CA ALA A 159 15.51 -12.35 23.09
C ALA A 159 14.01 -12.44 23.45
N ALA A 160 13.22 -11.37 23.30
CA ALA A 160 11.76 -11.43 23.48
C ALA A 160 11.09 -12.03 22.23
N GLY A 161 11.13 -13.36 22.14
CA GLY A 161 10.39 -14.10 21.13
C GLY A 161 8.91 -13.76 21.17
N ASN A 162 8.38 -13.35 20.02
CA ASN A 162 6.98 -13.53 19.63
C ASN A 162 5.88 -13.05 20.59
N GLU A 163 6.13 -12.06 21.45
CA GLU A 163 5.06 -11.52 22.32
C GLU A 163 3.92 -10.84 21.53
N TRP A 164 4.19 -10.43 20.29
CA TRP A 164 3.20 -9.84 19.37
C TRP A 164 2.26 -10.85 18.71
N VAL A 165 2.61 -12.14 18.71
CA VAL A 165 1.84 -13.20 18.04
C VAL A 165 0.45 -13.40 18.69
N ASN A 166 0.23 -12.85 19.89
CA ASN A 166 -1.04 -12.92 20.61
C ASN A 166 -1.65 -11.56 20.95
N ASP A 167 -1.25 -10.48 20.28
CA ASP A 167 -1.92 -9.19 20.46
C ASP A 167 -3.33 -9.26 19.83
N PRO A 168 -4.40 -9.03 20.61
CA PRO A 168 -5.78 -9.10 20.10
C PRO A 168 -6.13 -8.00 19.08
N ARG A 169 -5.22 -7.05 18.81
CA ARG A 169 -5.32 -6.12 17.67
C ARG A 169 -4.90 -6.77 16.34
N TYR A 170 -4.17 -7.88 16.38
CA TYR A 170 -3.60 -8.55 15.21
C TYR A 170 -4.15 -9.98 14.99
N ASN A 171 -5.23 -10.37 15.69
CA ASN A 171 -5.92 -11.65 15.53
C ASN A 171 -7.42 -11.44 15.27
#